data_AF-A0A2H9U0J5-F1
#
_entry.id   AF-A0A2H9U0J5-F1
#
_cell.length_a   1.000
_cell.length_b   1.000
_cell.length_c   1.000
_cell.angle_alpha   90.00
_cell.angle_beta   90.00
_cell.angle_gamma   90.00
#
_symmetry.space_group_name_H-M   'P 1'
#
loop_
_entity.id
_entity.type
_entity.pdbx_description
1 polymer ?
#
loop_
_entity_poly.entity_id
_entity_poly.type
_entity_poly.pdbx_seq_one_letter_code
_entity_poly.pdbx_strand_id
1 'polypeptide(L)'
;MGSVWDVGSYSENRASVIGQNLELDAHHVGQKAIMKDLIEGYDPKTAPSILVPKVGHTVAKENVGVVSRGMTNPTTGKPFSSARDVVARDIKELRRVYPEAPNEQLQKLIELNKSMYIEIRLKKQRISHEK
;
A
#
# COMPACT_ATOMS: atom_id res chain seq x y z
N MET A 1 -10.39 -11.84 -15.53
CA MET A 1 -10.13 -12.46 -14.21
C MET A 1 -8.82 -11.90 -13.70
N GLY A 2 -8.77 -11.43 -12.45
CA GLY A 2 -7.53 -10.90 -11.86
C GLY A 2 -6.56 -12.02 -11.52
N SER A 3 -5.27 -11.75 -11.68
CA SER A 3 -4.16 -12.63 -11.30
C SER A 3 -3.47 -12.12 -10.05
N VAL A 4 -2.89 -13.03 -9.27
CA VAL A 4 -2.09 -12.65 -8.11
C VAL A 4 -0.97 -11.70 -8.54
N TRP A 5 -0.73 -10.65 -7.74
CA TRP A 5 0.20 -9.55 -7.99
C TRP A 5 -0.20 -8.53 -9.04
N ASP A 6 -1.40 -8.61 -9.63
CA ASP A 6 -1.88 -7.57 -10.54
C ASP A 6 -1.94 -6.21 -9.83
N VAL A 7 -1.28 -5.22 -10.43
CA VAL A 7 -1.25 -3.84 -9.98
C VAL A 7 -2.23 -3.00 -10.79
N GLY A 8 -3.10 -2.26 -10.09
CA GLY A 8 -4.14 -1.42 -10.68
C GLY A 8 -4.88 -0.60 -9.63
N SER A 9 -5.97 0.07 -10.02
CA SER A 9 -6.82 0.75 -9.04
C SER A 9 -7.52 -0.26 -8.12
N TYR A 10 -7.83 0.15 -6.90
CA TYR A 10 -8.53 -0.71 -5.95
C TYR A 10 -9.85 -1.26 -6.50
N SER A 11 -10.66 -0.43 -7.16
CA SER A 11 -11.96 -0.87 -7.67
C SER A 11 -11.84 -1.89 -8.80
N GLU A 12 -10.90 -1.69 -9.72
CA GLU A 12 -10.67 -2.64 -10.82
C GLU A 12 -10.18 -3.99 -10.28
N ASN A 13 -9.20 -3.97 -9.39
CA ASN A 13 -8.67 -5.18 -8.75
C ASN A 13 -9.75 -5.88 -7.91
N ARG A 14 -10.55 -5.14 -7.15
CA ARG A 14 -11.63 -5.74 -6.35
C ARG A 14 -12.70 -6.36 -7.25
N ALA A 15 -13.09 -5.69 -8.32
CA ALA A 15 -14.05 -6.22 -9.29
C ALA A 15 -13.53 -7.46 -10.02
N SER A 16 -12.21 -7.55 -10.25
CA SER A 16 -11.61 -8.67 -10.97
C SER A 16 -11.50 -9.97 -10.17
N VAL A 17 -11.81 -9.95 -8.86
CA VAL A 17 -11.76 -11.13 -7.96
C VAL A 17 -13.06 -11.39 -7.19
N ILE A 18 -13.95 -10.40 -7.06
CA ILE A 18 -15.21 -10.57 -6.34
C ILE A 18 -16.09 -11.63 -7.02
N GLY A 19 -16.61 -12.58 -6.23
CA GLY A 19 -17.46 -13.67 -6.74
C GLY A 19 -16.73 -14.78 -7.52
N GLN A 20 -15.41 -14.72 -7.66
CA GLN A 20 -14.65 -15.68 -8.50
C GLN A 20 -13.95 -16.80 -7.71
N ASN A 21 -14.09 -16.85 -6.38
CA ASN A 21 -13.52 -17.87 -5.48
C ASN A 21 -11.99 -18.09 -5.66
N LEU A 22 -11.25 -17.02 -5.92
CA LEU A 22 -9.80 -17.08 -6.21
C LEU A 22 -8.90 -17.03 -4.97
N GLU A 23 -9.47 -16.88 -3.77
CA GLU A 23 -8.71 -16.63 -2.52
C GLU A 23 -7.75 -15.42 -2.58
N LEU A 24 -8.06 -14.47 -3.45
CA LEU A 24 -7.37 -13.19 -3.60
C LEU A 24 -8.20 -12.03 -3.01
N ASP A 25 -7.51 -10.95 -2.67
CA ASP A 25 -8.11 -9.67 -2.29
C ASP A 25 -7.25 -8.49 -2.75
N ALA A 26 -7.87 -7.32 -2.88
CA ALA A 26 -7.18 -6.10 -3.28
C ALA A 26 -6.59 -5.40 -2.03
N HIS A 27 -5.27 -5.23 -2.01
CA HIS A 27 -4.55 -4.53 -0.96
C HIS A 27 -4.15 -3.13 -1.43
N HIS A 28 -4.63 -2.09 -0.75
CA HIS A 28 -4.16 -0.71 -0.96
C HIS A 28 -2.67 -0.59 -0.58
N VAL A 29 -1.87 0.02 -1.44
CA VAL A 29 -0.50 0.45 -1.09
C VAL A 29 -0.48 1.96 -0.99
N GLY A 30 -0.17 2.45 0.21
CA GLY A 30 -0.73 3.68 0.72
C GLY A 30 -2.04 3.38 1.46
N GLN A 31 -1.95 2.78 2.65
CA GLN A 31 -3.12 2.40 3.44
C GLN A 31 -4.10 3.58 3.60
N LYS A 32 -5.34 3.38 3.09
CA LYS A 32 -6.37 4.43 2.95
C LYS A 32 -6.66 5.23 4.21
N ALA A 33 -6.58 4.58 5.38
CA ALA A 33 -6.90 5.20 6.67
C ALA A 33 -5.91 6.32 7.03
N ILE A 34 -4.69 6.25 6.51
CA ILE A 34 -3.63 7.24 6.72
C ILE A 34 -3.56 8.19 5.52
N MET A 35 -3.64 7.66 4.30
CA MET A 35 -3.45 8.46 3.08
C MET A 35 -4.49 9.56 2.90
N LYS A 36 -5.74 9.33 3.32
CA LYS A 36 -6.82 10.33 3.25
C LYS A 36 -6.52 11.63 4.01
N ASP A 37 -5.66 11.58 5.02
CA ASP A 37 -5.28 12.72 5.84
C ASP A 37 -3.99 13.38 5.33
N LEU A 38 -3.24 12.70 4.45
CA LEU A 38 -1.94 13.15 3.92
C LEU A 38 -2.00 13.63 2.47
N ILE A 39 -3.07 13.31 1.74
CA ILE A 39 -3.25 13.62 0.32
C ILE A 39 -4.62 14.26 0.15
N GLU A 40 -4.62 15.50 -0.32
CA GLU A 40 -5.84 16.22 -0.63
C GLU A 40 -6.57 15.53 -1.80
N GLY A 41 -7.89 15.37 -1.67
CA GLY A 41 -8.70 14.71 -2.71
C GLY A 41 -8.45 13.21 -2.86
N TYR A 42 -7.82 12.55 -1.88
CA TYR A 42 -7.60 11.10 -1.92
C TYR A 42 -8.92 10.31 -2.07
N ASP A 43 -9.04 9.58 -3.17
CA ASP A 43 -10.14 8.65 -3.41
C ASP A 43 -9.69 7.19 -3.23
N PRO A 44 -10.18 6.47 -2.20
CA PRO A 44 -9.82 5.07 -1.96
C PRO A 44 -10.27 4.12 -3.07
N LYS A 45 -11.22 4.50 -3.93
CA LYS A 45 -11.70 3.65 -5.03
C LYS A 45 -10.71 3.59 -6.19
N THR A 46 -10.04 4.70 -6.46
CA THR A 46 -9.08 4.84 -7.57
C THR A 46 -7.63 4.67 -7.10
N ALA A 47 -7.39 4.73 -5.78
CA ALA A 47 -6.06 4.57 -5.20
C ALA A 47 -5.34 3.27 -5.65
N PRO A 48 -4.00 3.32 -5.79
CA PRO A 48 -3.19 2.17 -6.19
C PRO A 48 -3.35 0.97 -5.26
N SER A 49 -3.46 -0.21 -5.85
CA SER A 49 -3.59 -1.47 -5.14
C SER A 49 -2.87 -2.60 -5.87
N ILE A 50 -2.69 -3.71 -5.16
CA ILE A 50 -2.16 -4.97 -5.69
C ILE A 50 -3.05 -6.13 -5.25
N LEU A 51 -3.30 -7.09 -6.14
CA LEU A 51 -3.95 -8.34 -5.77
C LEU A 51 -2.99 -9.23 -4.99
N VAL A 52 -3.43 -9.68 -3.81
CA VAL A 52 -2.64 -10.55 -2.92
C VAL A 52 -3.50 -11.70 -2.42
N PRO A 53 -2.91 -12.82 -1.98
CA PRO A 53 -3.65 -13.85 -1.26
C PRO A 53 -4.37 -13.30 -0.03
N LYS A 54 -5.54 -13.84 0.32
CA LYS A 54 -6.24 -13.48 1.58
C LYS A 54 -5.40 -13.82 2.81
N VAL A 55 -4.65 -14.93 2.75
CA VAL A 55 -3.65 -15.31 3.76
C VAL A 55 -2.49 -14.33 3.71
N GLY A 56 -2.20 -13.66 4.82
CA GLY A 56 -1.29 -12.53 4.90
C GLY A 56 -1.99 -11.16 4.78
N HIS A 57 -3.23 -11.09 4.31
CA HIS A 57 -3.99 -9.85 4.18
C HIS A 57 -5.10 -9.73 5.23
N THR A 58 -6.10 -10.61 5.14
CA THR A 58 -7.27 -10.66 6.02
C THR A 58 -7.22 -11.86 6.95
N VAL A 59 -6.53 -12.93 6.54
CA VAL A 59 -6.29 -14.15 7.34
C VAL A 59 -4.81 -14.18 7.73
N ALA A 60 -4.48 -14.53 8.97
CA ALA A 60 -3.09 -14.59 9.41
C ALA A 60 -2.32 -15.72 8.73
N LYS A 61 -1.09 -15.43 8.26
CA LYS A 61 -0.11 -16.43 7.82
C LYS A 61 0.65 -16.93 9.03
N GLU A 62 0.83 -18.24 9.15
CA GLU A 62 1.53 -18.84 10.29
C GLU A 62 2.93 -18.24 10.48
N ASN A 63 3.32 -17.92 11.72
CA ASN A 63 4.60 -17.32 12.11
C ASN A 63 4.93 -15.94 11.48
N VAL A 64 4.08 -15.40 10.61
CA VAL A 64 4.30 -14.14 9.89
C VAL A 64 3.18 -13.12 10.17
N GLY A 65 1.96 -13.56 10.40
CA GLY A 65 0.79 -12.71 10.64
C GLY A 65 0.22 -12.11 9.35
N VAL A 66 -0.22 -10.86 9.43
CA VAL A 66 -0.76 -10.10 8.30
C VAL A 66 0.09 -8.86 8.01
N VAL A 67 -0.12 -8.24 6.86
CA VAL A 67 0.41 -6.90 6.55
C VAL A 67 -0.06 -5.90 7.60
N SER A 68 0.86 -5.05 8.08
CA SER A 68 0.59 -4.10 9.15
C SER A 68 -0.57 -3.16 8.80
N ARG A 69 -1.47 -2.99 9.77
CA ARG A 69 -2.57 -2.01 9.74
C ARG A 69 -2.31 -0.82 10.66
N GLY A 70 -1.13 -0.79 11.29
CA GLY A 70 -0.78 0.21 12.30
C GLY A 70 -0.72 1.61 11.73
N MET A 71 -1.16 2.59 12.53
CA MET A 71 -1.20 4.02 12.18
C MET A 71 0.10 4.76 12.56
N THR A 72 1.05 4.05 13.16
CA THR A 72 2.32 4.58 13.66
C THR A 72 3.46 4.22 12.72
N ASN A 73 4.32 5.19 12.41
CA ASN A 73 5.52 4.94 11.65
C ASN A 73 6.51 4.13 12.50
N PRO A 74 6.89 2.91 12.08
CA PRO A 74 7.72 2.02 12.88
C PRO A 74 9.15 2.53 13.08
N THR A 75 9.60 3.47 12.23
CA THR A 75 10.93 4.09 12.34
C THR A 75 10.95 5.20 13.38
N THR A 76 9.86 5.97 13.52
CA THR A 76 9.83 7.17 14.38
C THR A 76 9.04 6.97 15.68
N GLY A 77 8.19 5.94 15.75
CA GLY A 77 7.26 5.73 16.86
C GLY A 77 6.12 6.75 16.93
N LYS A 78 5.95 7.60 15.92
CA LYS A 78 4.93 8.66 15.84
C LYS A 78 3.93 8.39 14.71
N PRO A 79 2.75 9.04 14.68
CA PRO A 79 1.86 8.97 13.52
C PRO A 79 2.58 9.33 12.22
N PHE A 80 2.17 8.73 11.12
CA PHE A 80 2.73 9.06 9.81
C PHE A 80 2.46 10.53 9.45
N SER A 81 3.50 11.20 8.95
CA SER A 81 3.44 12.60 8.51
C SER A 81 3.86 12.78 7.04
N SER A 82 3.94 11.68 6.29
CA SER A 82 4.50 11.57 4.94
C SER A 82 3.83 10.41 4.19
N ALA A 83 3.16 10.70 3.08
CA ALA A 83 2.53 9.67 2.24
C ALA A 83 3.56 8.68 1.68
N ARG A 84 4.77 9.16 1.37
CA ARG A 84 5.90 8.31 0.97
C ARG A 84 6.23 7.27 2.04
N ASP A 85 6.24 7.65 3.31
CA ASP A 85 6.62 6.74 4.39
C ASP A 85 5.58 5.63 4.56
N VAL A 86 4.30 5.95 4.34
CA VAL A 86 3.21 4.96 4.32
C VAL A 86 3.45 3.95 3.20
N VAL A 87 3.67 4.42 1.97
CA VAL A 87 3.95 3.54 0.82
C VAL A 87 5.21 2.70 1.06
N ALA A 88 6.27 3.28 1.62
CA ALA A 88 7.50 2.55 1.94
C ALA A 88 7.25 1.45 2.99
N ARG A 89 6.45 1.73 4.02
CA ARG A 89 6.04 0.71 5.01
C ARG A 89 5.25 -0.40 4.33
N ASP A 90 4.25 -0.05 3.53
CA ASP A 90 3.37 -1.04 2.88
C ASP A 90 4.18 -1.95 1.93
N ILE A 91 5.12 -1.40 1.15
CA ILE A 91 6.02 -2.20 0.31
C ILE A 91 6.92 -3.13 1.14
N LYS A 92 7.45 -2.65 2.27
CA LYS A 92 8.26 -3.48 3.18
C LYS A 92 7.43 -4.62 3.76
N GLU A 93 6.19 -4.35 4.14
CA GLU A 93 5.26 -5.35 4.67
C GLU A 93 4.84 -6.36 3.61
N LEU A 94 4.61 -5.94 2.37
CA LEU A 94 4.36 -6.85 1.25
C LEU A 94 5.53 -7.80 1.06
N ARG A 95 6.78 -7.33 1.08
CA ARG A 95 7.97 -8.21 0.99
C ARG A 95 8.09 -9.17 2.18
N ARG A 96 7.71 -8.73 3.38
CA ARG A 96 7.77 -9.55 4.60
C ARG A 96 6.73 -10.67 4.58
N VAL A 97 5.51 -10.34 4.17
CA VAL A 97 4.37 -11.27 4.21
C VAL A 97 4.34 -12.17 2.97
N TYR A 98 4.71 -11.62 1.82
CA TYR A 98 4.74 -12.25 0.50
C TYR A 98 6.15 -12.15 -0.10
N PRO A 99 7.14 -12.90 0.41
CA PRO A 99 8.50 -12.92 -0.16
C PRO A 99 8.52 -13.34 -1.64
N GLU A 100 7.48 -14.05 -2.10
CA GLU A 100 7.26 -14.46 -3.49
C GLU A 100 6.74 -13.36 -4.42
N ALA A 101 6.34 -12.20 -3.89
CA ALA A 101 5.82 -11.09 -4.71
C ALA A 101 6.89 -10.60 -5.70
N PRO A 102 6.63 -10.57 -7.02
CA PRO A 102 7.62 -10.18 -8.01
C PRO A 102 8.09 -8.75 -7.77
N ASN A 103 9.41 -8.55 -7.78
CA ASN A 103 10.00 -7.23 -7.57
C ASN A 103 9.51 -6.20 -8.61
N GLU A 104 9.30 -6.64 -9.85
CA GLU A 104 8.76 -5.80 -10.93
C GLU A 104 7.36 -5.27 -10.61
N GLN A 105 6.48 -6.08 -10.00
CA GLN A 105 5.14 -5.62 -9.59
C GLN A 105 5.21 -4.64 -8.43
N LEU A 106 6.10 -4.87 -7.46
CA LEU A 106 6.33 -3.91 -6.37
C LEU A 106 6.87 -2.57 -6.88
N GLN A 107 7.76 -2.58 -7.89
CA GLN A 107 8.25 -1.38 -8.55
C GLN A 107 7.12 -0.67 -9.31
N LYS A 108 6.33 -1.41 -10.09
CA LYS A 108 5.15 -0.87 -10.80
C LYS A 108 4.18 -0.17 -9.83
N LEU A 109 3.97 -0.75 -8.66
CA LEU A 109 3.10 -0.20 -7.62
C LEU A 109 3.65 1.07 -6.97
N ILE A 110 4.97 1.16 -6.79
CA ILE A 110 5.65 2.38 -6.34
C ILE A 110 5.50 3.48 -7.40
N GLU A 111 5.75 3.16 -8.66
CA GLU A 111 5.67 4.13 -9.75
C GLU A 111 4.22 4.62 -9.98
N LEU A 112 3.23 3.73 -9.84
CA LEU A 112 1.81 4.11 -9.90
C LEU A 112 1.44 5.07 -8.74
N ASN A 113 1.92 4.81 -7.53
CA ASN A 113 1.75 5.74 -6.40
C ASN A 113 2.39 7.10 -6.70
N LYS A 114 3.63 7.13 -7.19
CA LYS A 114 4.32 8.38 -7.57
C LYS A 114 3.63 9.09 -8.73
N SER A 115 3.02 8.38 -9.68
CA SER A 115 2.33 9.00 -10.81
C SER A 115 1.07 9.71 -10.38
N MET A 116 0.33 9.14 -9.42
CA MET A 116 -0.93 9.68 -8.92
C MET A 116 -0.76 10.78 -7.86
N TYR A 117 0.27 10.71 -7.01
CA TYR A 117 0.38 11.58 -5.85
C TYR A 117 1.73 12.28 -5.78
N ILE A 118 1.72 13.61 -5.92
CA ILE A 118 2.94 14.44 -5.94
C ILE A 118 3.64 14.43 -4.57
N GLU A 119 2.89 14.33 -3.49
CA GLU A 119 3.35 14.25 -2.09
C GLU A 119 4.26 13.05 -1.85
N ILE A 120 4.13 12.00 -2.67
CA ILE A 120 5.01 10.82 -2.64
C ILE A 120 6.35 11.10 -3.32
N ARG A 121 6.41 12.04 -4.27
CA ARG A 121 7.65 12.49 -4.94
C ARG A 121 8.41 13.55 -4.15
N LEU A 122 7.71 14.32 -3.33
CA LEU A 122 8.34 15.36 -2.54
C LEU A 122 8.98 14.75 -1.28
N LYS A 123 10.30 14.92 -1.11
CA LYS A 123 10.84 14.92 0.26
C LYS A 123 10.34 16.21 0.87
N LYS A 124 9.62 16.17 2.00
CA LYS A 124 9.36 17.37 2.81
C LYS A 124 10.69 18.12 2.88
N GLN A 125 10.73 19.34 2.33
CA GLN A 125 11.88 20.20 2.55
C GLN A 125 12.03 20.30 4.06
N ARG A 126 13.21 19.99 4.60
CA ARG A 126 13.52 20.40 5.98
C ARG A 126 13.47 21.92 5.94
N ILE A 127 12.35 22.51 6.38
CA ILE A 127 12.37 23.92 6.72
C ILE A 127 13.19 23.98 8.00
N SER A 128 14.48 24.28 7.86
CA SER A 128 15.33 24.75 8.94
C SER A 128 14.70 26.03 9.46
N HIS A 129 13.86 25.90 10.49
CA HIS A 129 13.56 27.03 11.34
C HIS A 129 14.79 27.24 12.22
N GLU A 130 15.71 28.02 11.69
CA GLU A 130 16.72 28.70 12.49
C GLU A 130 16.00 29.81 13.25
N LYS A 131 16.05 29.75 14.58
CA LYS A 131 15.89 30.88 15.49
C LYS A 131 16.96 30.74 16.56
#